data_AF-A0A7K5NSH3-F1
#
_entry.id   AF-A0A7K5NSH3-F1
#
_cell.length_a   1.000
_cell.length_b   1.000
_cell.length_c   1.000
_cell.angle_alpha   90.00
_cell.angle_beta   90.00
_cell.angle_gamma   90.00
#
_symmetry.space_group_name_H-M   'P 1'
#
loop_
_entity.id
_entity.type
_entity.pdbx_description
1 polymer ?
#
loop_
_entity_poly.entity_id
_entity_poly.type
_entity_poly.pdbx_seq_one_letter_code
_entity_poly.pdbx_strand_id
1 'polypeptide(L)'
;WFQVVHAHKPHFMALHCQEFGGKNYEASMSHVDKFVKELLSSDAMKDYNRARVYLDENYKSQEHFTALGSFYFLHESLKNIYQFDFKAKKYKKVTGKEIYSDTLESTPMLEKEKFPQDYFPECKWSRKGFIRTRWCITDCAFDLVNIHLFHDASNLIAWETSPSVYSGIRHKALGYVLDRIIDQRFEKVSYFVFGDFNFRLDAKAVVETLCAKATMQTIRAADTNEVVKLIFRESDNDRKVMLQLEKKLFDYFNQDVFRDNNGTAV
;
A
#
# COMPACT_ATOMS: atom_id res chain seq x y z
N TRP A 1 -5.96 -17.07 5.33
CA TRP A 1 -4.49 -17.17 5.44
C TRP A 1 -4.02 -18.60 5.70
N PHE A 2 -4.23 -19.17 6.90
CA PHE A 2 -3.69 -20.51 7.23
C PHE A 2 -4.12 -21.64 6.28
N GLN A 3 -5.35 -21.58 5.75
CA GLN A 3 -5.81 -22.52 4.71
C GLN A 3 -4.92 -22.48 3.46
N VAL A 4 -4.49 -21.28 3.02
CA VAL A 4 -3.58 -21.10 1.87
C VAL A 4 -2.19 -21.65 2.19
N VAL A 5 -1.68 -21.37 3.40
CA VAL A 5 -0.40 -21.92 3.87
C VAL A 5 -0.43 -23.45 3.86
N HIS A 6 -1.51 -24.04 4.36
CA HIS A 6 -1.69 -25.49 4.42
C HIS A 6 -1.80 -26.12 3.03
N ALA A 7 -2.56 -25.49 2.13
CA ALA A 7 -2.80 -26.00 0.78
C ALA A 7 -1.55 -25.92 -0.11
N HIS A 8 -0.84 -24.79 -0.09
CA HIS A 8 0.27 -24.54 -1.02
C HIS A 8 1.65 -24.87 -0.45
N LYS A 9 1.79 -24.95 0.88
CA LYS A 9 3.06 -25.20 1.59
C LYS A 9 4.24 -24.39 1.01
N PRO A 10 4.09 -23.06 0.87
CA PRO A 10 5.11 -22.24 0.25
C PRO A 10 6.43 -22.31 1.03
N HIS A 11 7.54 -22.40 0.31
CA HIS A 11 8.86 -22.43 0.94
C HIS A 11 9.26 -21.08 1.55
N PHE A 12 8.89 -19.99 0.90
CA PHE A 12 9.12 -18.62 1.33
C PHE A 12 7.80 -17.87 1.22
N MET A 13 7.38 -17.23 2.32
CA MET A 13 6.19 -16.38 2.34
C MET A 13 6.59 -14.96 2.70
N ALA A 14 6.03 -14.01 1.96
CA ALA A 14 6.06 -12.61 2.29
C ALA A 14 4.64 -12.08 2.44
N LEU A 15 4.37 -11.43 3.58
CA LEU A 15 3.12 -10.73 3.86
C LEU A 15 3.46 -9.26 4.10
N HIS A 16 2.86 -8.38 3.31
CA HIS A 16 3.13 -6.95 3.32
C HIS A 16 1.86 -6.19 3.65
N CYS A 17 1.96 -5.32 4.65
CA CYS A 17 0.85 -4.55 5.17
C CYS A 17 1.12 -3.06 4.96
N GLN A 18 0.07 -2.35 4.55
CA GLN A 18 0.01 -0.88 4.56
C GLN A 18 -1.00 -0.44 5.61
N GLU A 19 -0.79 0.73 6.21
CA GLU A 19 -1.61 1.24 7.31
C GLU A 19 -1.68 0.28 8.50
N PHE A 20 -0.54 -0.26 8.89
CA PHE A 20 -0.41 -1.10 10.06
C PHE A 20 -0.86 -0.34 11.33
N GLY A 21 -1.74 -0.96 12.14
CA GLY A 21 -2.45 -0.29 13.23
C GLY A 21 -3.66 0.56 12.81
N GLY A 22 -3.92 0.71 11.51
CA GLY A 22 -5.10 1.42 10.98
C GLY A 22 -5.07 2.94 11.22
N LYS A 23 -6.26 3.55 11.20
CA LYS A 23 -6.41 5.00 11.44
C LYS A 23 -6.19 5.38 12.91
N ASN A 24 -6.57 4.51 13.83
CA ASN A 24 -6.42 4.69 15.28
C ASN A 24 -5.25 3.86 15.80
N TYR A 25 -4.07 4.07 15.22
CA TYR A 25 -2.89 3.26 15.49
C TYR A 25 -2.53 3.23 16.98
N GLU A 26 -2.63 4.36 17.69
CA GLU A 26 -2.29 4.43 19.12
C GLU A 26 -3.09 3.45 19.99
N ALA A 27 -4.39 3.27 19.71
CA ALA A 27 -5.23 2.31 20.41
C ALA A 27 -5.06 0.88 19.88
N SER A 28 -4.72 0.74 18.60
CA SER A 28 -4.72 -0.54 17.89
C SER A 28 -3.41 -1.30 17.94
N MET A 29 -2.29 -0.67 18.37
CA MET A 29 -1.00 -1.35 18.46
C MET A 29 -1.02 -2.57 19.41
N SER A 30 -1.85 -2.54 20.46
CA SER A 30 -2.03 -3.72 21.31
C SER A 30 -2.61 -4.95 20.57
N HIS A 31 -3.44 -4.72 19.56
CA HIS A 31 -4.00 -5.78 18.71
C HIS A 31 -2.99 -6.29 17.69
N VAL A 32 -2.08 -5.42 17.24
CA VAL A 32 -0.97 -5.75 16.37
C VAL A 32 -0.03 -6.77 17.03
N ASP A 33 0.36 -6.52 18.29
CA ASP A 33 1.21 -7.46 19.04
C ASP A 33 0.58 -8.84 19.17
N LYS A 34 -0.72 -8.86 19.49
CA LYS A 34 -1.50 -10.09 19.60
C LYS A 34 -1.54 -10.83 18.25
N PHE A 35 -1.81 -10.11 17.16
CA PHE A 35 -1.82 -10.67 15.82
C PHE A 35 -0.47 -11.28 15.42
N VAL A 36 0.63 -10.57 15.66
CA VAL A 36 2.00 -11.04 15.36
C VAL A 36 2.31 -12.33 16.15
N LYS A 37 1.96 -12.34 17.45
CA LYS A 37 2.14 -13.51 18.32
C LYS A 37 1.34 -14.71 17.81
N GLU A 38 0.05 -14.55 17.56
CA GLU A 38 -0.83 -15.61 17.05
C GLU A 38 -0.35 -16.15 15.70
N LEU A 39 0.11 -15.27 14.81
CA LEU A 39 0.63 -15.65 13.51
C LEU A 39 1.93 -16.48 13.63
N LEU A 40 2.84 -16.11 14.53
CA LEU A 40 4.13 -16.79 14.72
C LEU A 40 4.02 -18.10 15.52
N SER A 41 3.01 -18.24 16.39
CA SER A 41 2.81 -19.38 17.28
C SER A 41 1.79 -20.42 16.76
N SER A 42 1.06 -20.11 15.69
CA SER A 42 0.08 -21.03 15.11
C SER A 42 0.72 -22.36 14.69
N ASP A 43 0.05 -23.48 14.97
CA ASP A 43 0.47 -24.82 14.54
C ASP A 43 0.64 -24.94 13.02
N ALA A 44 -0.15 -24.16 12.25
CA ALA A 44 -0.04 -24.11 10.80
C ALA A 44 1.31 -23.53 10.32
N MET A 45 2.05 -22.86 11.22
CA MET A 45 3.31 -22.18 10.95
C MET A 45 4.52 -22.90 11.59
N LYS A 46 4.32 -24.09 12.17
CA LYS A 46 5.36 -24.82 12.91
C LYS A 46 6.60 -25.14 12.07
N ASP A 47 6.42 -25.45 10.79
CA ASP A 47 7.51 -25.81 9.87
C ASP A 47 8.25 -24.56 9.35
N TYR A 48 7.76 -23.36 9.66
CA TYR A 48 8.40 -22.07 9.36
C TYR A 48 9.25 -21.63 10.55
N ASN A 49 10.37 -22.32 10.73
CA ASN A 49 11.26 -22.13 11.88
C ASN A 49 12.09 -20.84 11.84
N ARG A 50 12.05 -20.11 10.72
CA ARG A 50 12.72 -18.82 10.53
C ARG A 50 11.71 -17.75 10.14
N ALA A 51 11.87 -16.56 10.73
CA ALA A 51 11.04 -15.40 10.39
C ALA A 51 11.81 -14.08 10.52
N ARG A 52 11.45 -13.10 9.68
CA ARG A 52 11.82 -11.70 9.84
C ARG A 52 10.57 -10.85 9.78
N VAL A 53 10.30 -10.12 10.85
CA VAL A 53 9.11 -9.28 10.96
C VAL A 53 9.58 -7.84 11.21
N TYR A 54 9.15 -6.93 10.33
CA TYR A 54 9.48 -5.50 10.39
C TYR A 54 8.18 -4.71 10.44
N LEU A 55 7.94 -4.08 11.57
CA LEU A 55 6.73 -3.30 11.85
C LEU A 55 7.19 -1.88 12.15
N ASP A 56 6.67 -0.91 11.40
CA ASP A 56 6.96 0.49 11.69
C ASP A 56 5.94 0.98 12.72
N GLU A 57 6.26 0.88 14.01
CA GLU A 57 5.36 1.23 15.11
C GLU A 57 5.74 2.55 15.80
N ASN A 58 6.84 3.18 15.38
CA ASN A 58 7.34 4.42 15.98
C ASN A 58 6.54 5.66 15.53
N TYR A 59 5.26 5.73 15.90
CA TYR A 59 4.37 6.85 15.58
C TYR A 59 4.80 8.17 16.22
N LYS A 60 5.68 8.13 17.23
CA LYS A 60 6.30 9.32 17.83
C LYS A 60 7.32 9.97 16.90
N SER A 61 7.98 9.19 16.04
CA SER A 61 8.87 9.71 15.00
C SER A 61 8.08 10.08 13.75
N GLN A 62 7.39 11.19 13.87
CA GLN A 62 6.50 11.72 12.86
C GLN A 62 7.21 11.89 11.48
N GLU A 63 8.49 12.27 11.47
CA GLU A 63 9.33 12.44 10.28
C GLU A 63 9.70 11.14 9.55
N HIS A 64 9.64 10.00 10.22
CA HIS A 64 10.06 8.70 9.65
C HIS A 64 8.95 7.65 9.61
N PHE A 65 7.84 7.88 10.30
CA PHE A 65 6.74 6.93 10.43
C PHE A 65 5.96 6.74 9.12
N THR A 66 5.86 5.48 8.69
CA THR A 66 5.19 5.01 7.46
C THR A 66 4.03 4.05 7.73
N ALA A 67 3.91 3.52 8.95
CA ALA A 67 2.94 2.47 9.29
C ALA A 67 2.97 1.27 8.32
N LEU A 68 4.15 0.94 7.79
CA LEU A 68 4.36 -0.24 6.94
C LEU A 68 4.72 -1.45 7.79
N GLY A 69 4.24 -2.63 7.37
CA GLY A 69 4.58 -3.92 7.96
C GLY A 69 5.07 -4.89 6.90
N SER A 70 6.11 -5.66 7.21
CA SER A 70 6.60 -6.74 6.34
C SER A 70 6.95 -7.97 7.16
N PHE A 71 6.34 -9.10 6.82
CA PHE A 71 6.55 -10.38 7.48
C PHE A 71 7.12 -11.37 6.46
N TYR A 72 8.22 -12.00 6.81
CA TYR A 72 8.86 -13.01 6.00
C TYR A 72 8.93 -14.30 6.80
N PHE A 73 8.32 -15.37 6.31
CA PHE A 73 8.33 -16.69 6.93
C PHE A 73 9.03 -17.68 6.00
N LEU A 74 9.96 -18.44 6.56
CA LEU A 74 10.82 -19.31 5.77
C LEU A 74 10.71 -20.74 6.29
N HIS A 75 10.26 -21.63 5.42
CA HIS A 75 10.07 -23.04 5.71
C HIS A 75 11.42 -23.71 5.99
N GLU A 76 11.46 -24.72 6.88
CA GLU A 76 12.68 -25.38 7.33
C GLU A 76 13.45 -26.12 6.21
N SER A 77 12.74 -26.50 5.15
CA SER A 77 13.31 -27.15 3.96
C SER A 77 14.24 -26.23 3.18
N LEU A 78 14.01 -24.91 3.18
CA LEU A 78 14.90 -23.96 2.52
C LEU A 78 16.28 -23.98 3.20
N LYS A 79 17.32 -24.16 2.38
CA LYS A 79 18.72 -24.06 2.79
C LYS A 79 19.33 -22.81 2.15
N ASN A 80 20.47 -22.37 2.67
CA ASN A 80 21.24 -21.25 2.11
C ASN A 80 20.40 -19.99 1.88
N ILE A 81 19.83 -19.48 2.98
CA ILE A 81 18.99 -18.28 2.96
C ILE A 81 19.74 -17.16 3.65
N TYR A 82 19.83 -16.03 2.95
CA TYR A 82 20.50 -14.85 3.44
C TYR A 82 19.64 -13.62 3.22
N GLN A 83 19.81 -12.65 4.11
CA GLN A 83 19.26 -11.32 3.97
C GLN A 83 20.41 -10.33 3.88
N PHE A 84 20.29 -9.35 3.00
CA PHE A 84 21.33 -8.34 2.81
C PHE A 84 21.31 -7.34 3.96
N ASP A 85 22.50 -7.04 4.47
CA ASP A 85 22.76 -5.89 5.33
C ASP A 85 23.18 -4.72 4.44
N PHE A 86 22.31 -3.71 4.31
CA PHE A 86 22.53 -2.55 3.45
C PHE A 86 23.68 -1.65 3.94
N LYS A 87 23.96 -1.64 5.25
CA LYS A 87 25.05 -0.84 5.81
C LYS A 87 26.40 -1.50 5.60
N ALA A 88 26.50 -2.80 5.90
CA ALA A 88 27.71 -3.59 5.74
C ALA A 88 27.91 -4.11 4.30
N LYS A 89 26.92 -3.92 3.43
CA LYS A 89 26.88 -4.35 2.02
C LYS A 89 27.21 -5.83 1.84
N LYS A 90 26.66 -6.68 2.71
CA LYS A 90 26.92 -8.12 2.72
C LYS A 90 25.71 -8.92 3.13
N TYR A 91 25.64 -10.15 2.63
CA TYR A 91 24.61 -11.10 3.02
C TYR A 91 24.89 -11.70 4.39
N LYS A 92 23.86 -11.75 5.24
CA LYS A 92 23.86 -12.42 6.54
C LYS A 92 22.92 -13.60 6.51
N LYS A 93 23.38 -14.72 7.07
CA LYS A 93 22.58 -15.95 7.15
C LYS A 93 21.36 -15.70 8.02
N VAL A 94 20.20 -16.14 7.55
CA VAL A 94 18.93 -15.99 8.26
C VAL A 94 18.74 -17.16 9.20
N THR A 95 18.69 -16.87 10.50
CA THR A 95 18.48 -17.85 11.57
C THR A 95 17.35 -17.38 12.50
N GLY A 96 16.65 -18.34 13.09
CA GLY A 96 15.58 -18.08 14.07
C GLY A 96 14.49 -17.13 13.59
N LYS A 97 13.67 -16.68 14.54
CA LYS A 97 12.59 -15.70 14.33
C LYS A 97 13.01 -14.39 15.01
N GLU A 98 12.99 -13.30 14.26
CA GLU A 98 13.30 -11.95 14.76
C GLU A 98 12.17 -10.99 14.41
N ILE A 99 11.80 -10.14 15.37
CA ILE A 99 10.75 -9.11 15.25
C ILE A 99 11.40 -7.76 15.56
N TYR A 100 11.16 -6.78 14.70
CA TYR A 100 11.61 -5.40 14.83
C TYR A 100 10.39 -4.48 14.74
N SER A 101 10.07 -3.75 15.80
CA SER A 101 8.87 -2.90 15.90
C SER A 101 9.15 -1.42 16.17
N ASP A 102 10.08 -1.11 17.09
CA ASP A 102 10.20 0.27 17.61
C ASP A 102 11.23 1.15 16.89
N THR A 103 12.17 0.57 16.13
CA THR A 103 13.24 1.36 15.49
C THR A 103 13.72 0.72 14.20
N LEU A 104 12.87 0.70 13.18
CA LEU A 104 13.25 0.18 11.86
C LEU A 104 14.41 0.96 11.24
N GLU A 105 14.60 2.22 11.63
CA GLU A 105 15.72 3.08 11.21
C GLU A 105 17.07 2.57 11.71
N SER A 106 17.08 1.81 12.81
CA SER A 106 18.31 1.29 13.42
C SER A 106 18.79 -0.02 12.79
N THR A 107 17.87 -0.77 12.16
CA THR A 107 18.23 -2.07 11.58
C THR A 107 18.81 -1.88 10.18
N PRO A 108 20.00 -2.42 9.90
CA PRO A 108 20.59 -2.31 8.57
C PRO A 108 20.04 -3.36 7.60
N MET A 109 19.08 -4.19 8.03
CA MET A 109 18.55 -5.33 7.26
C MET A 109 17.46 -4.93 6.25
N LEU A 110 17.09 -3.64 6.21
CA LEU A 110 16.14 -3.07 5.29
C LEU A 110 16.51 -1.61 4.97
N GLU A 111 15.98 -1.09 3.88
CA GLU A 111 15.87 0.35 3.65
C GLU A 111 14.40 0.75 3.89
N LYS A 112 14.17 1.75 4.74
CA LYS A 112 12.85 2.35 4.96
C LYS A 112 12.98 3.85 4.78
N GLU A 113 12.15 4.43 3.93
CA GLU A 113 12.06 5.87 3.78
C GLU A 113 10.60 6.31 3.71
N LYS A 114 10.29 7.40 4.41
CA LYS A 114 9.07 8.17 4.22
C LYS A 114 9.29 9.12 3.04
N PHE A 115 8.25 9.35 2.23
CA PHE A 115 8.37 10.26 1.10
C PHE A 115 8.61 11.70 1.56
N PRO A 116 9.41 12.49 0.82
CA PRO A 116 9.66 13.89 1.11
C PRO A 116 8.37 14.72 1.26
N GLN A 117 8.37 15.63 2.23
CA GLN A 117 7.20 16.46 2.57
C GLN A 117 6.78 17.40 1.41
N ASP A 118 7.75 17.85 0.62
CA ASP A 118 7.54 18.71 -0.55
C ASP A 118 6.84 18.01 -1.73
N TYR A 119 6.73 16.67 -1.71
CA TYR A 119 5.95 15.94 -2.71
C TYR A 119 4.45 16.20 -2.54
N PHE A 120 4.02 16.54 -1.32
CA PHE A 120 2.65 16.97 -1.07
C PHE A 120 2.57 18.04 0.04
N PRO A 121 2.89 19.31 -0.30
CA PRO A 121 3.03 20.39 0.70
C PRO A 121 1.75 20.68 1.49
N GLU A 122 0.58 20.45 0.88
CA GLU A 122 -0.73 20.68 1.50
C GLU A 122 -1.05 19.69 2.62
N CYS A 123 -0.39 18.51 2.63
CA CYS A 123 -0.60 17.50 3.65
C CYS A 123 0.43 17.62 4.74
N LYS A 124 0.07 18.29 5.84
CA LYS A 124 0.94 18.51 7.00
C LYS A 124 1.60 17.24 7.55
N TRP A 125 0.94 16.08 7.42
CA TRP A 125 1.43 14.79 7.90
C TRP A 125 0.96 13.63 7.02
N SER A 126 1.91 12.86 6.48
CA SER A 126 1.63 11.62 5.78
C SER A 126 2.33 10.43 6.44
N ARG A 127 1.83 9.22 6.13
CA ARG A 127 2.45 7.93 6.48
C ARG A 127 2.84 7.17 5.20
N LYS A 128 3.17 7.90 4.13
CA LYS A 128 3.43 7.33 2.80
C LYS A 128 4.94 7.13 2.63
N GLY A 129 5.34 5.98 2.14
CA GLY A 129 6.75 5.61 2.05
C GLY A 129 6.93 4.21 1.48
N PHE A 130 8.11 3.63 1.70
CA PHE A 130 8.40 2.26 1.33
C PHE A 130 9.30 1.54 2.33
N ILE A 131 9.27 0.20 2.30
CA ILE A 131 10.25 -0.69 2.90
C ILE A 131 10.81 -1.58 1.79
N ARG A 132 12.13 -1.62 1.65
CA ARG A 132 12.86 -2.57 0.81
C ARG A 132 13.64 -3.54 1.67
N THR A 133 13.50 -4.82 1.35
CA THR A 133 14.40 -5.87 1.86
C THR A 133 15.03 -6.59 0.69
N ARG A 134 16.27 -7.07 0.87
CA ARG A 134 16.97 -7.86 -0.13
C ARG A 134 17.30 -9.23 0.42
N TRP A 135 16.97 -10.24 -0.37
CA TRP A 135 17.11 -11.64 -0.03
C TRP A 135 18.01 -12.34 -1.03
N CYS A 136 18.71 -13.37 -0.57
CA CYS A 136 19.37 -14.34 -1.43
C CYS A 136 18.93 -15.73 -0.97
N ILE A 137 18.25 -16.45 -1.87
CA ILE A 137 17.79 -17.82 -1.63
C ILE A 137 18.38 -18.66 -2.75
N THR A 138 19.16 -19.70 -2.39
CA THR A 138 19.81 -20.59 -3.37
C THR A 138 20.50 -19.82 -4.49
N ASP A 139 21.34 -18.84 -4.11
CA ASP A 139 22.11 -17.97 -5.00
C ASP A 139 21.28 -17.05 -5.92
N CYS A 140 19.96 -16.99 -5.74
CA CYS A 140 19.09 -16.03 -6.40
C CYS A 140 18.88 -14.81 -5.48
N ALA A 141 19.49 -13.69 -5.85
CA ALA A 141 19.31 -12.42 -5.16
C ALA A 141 18.10 -11.65 -5.72
N PHE A 142 17.25 -11.13 -4.83
CA PHE A 142 16.11 -10.30 -5.21
C PHE A 142 15.68 -9.32 -4.12
N ASP A 143 15.06 -8.22 -4.55
CA ASP A 143 14.45 -7.23 -3.68
C ASP A 143 12.93 -7.42 -3.57
N LEU A 144 12.41 -7.24 -2.36
CA LEU A 144 10.99 -7.13 -2.08
C LEU A 144 10.72 -5.73 -1.54
N VAL A 145 9.88 -4.97 -2.26
CA VAL A 145 9.62 -3.55 -2.00
C VAL A 145 8.14 -3.32 -1.71
N ASN A 146 7.84 -3.11 -0.43
CA ASN A 146 6.52 -2.74 0.06
C ASN A 146 6.35 -1.21 -0.06
N ILE A 147 5.42 -0.75 -0.90
CA ILE A 147 5.14 0.67 -1.07
C ILE A 147 3.76 1.06 -0.56
N HIS A 148 3.62 2.32 -0.17
CA HIS A 148 2.34 2.93 0.15
C HIS A 148 2.31 4.36 -0.37
N LEU A 149 1.70 4.54 -1.53
CA LEU A 149 1.66 5.83 -2.24
C LEU A 149 0.48 6.71 -1.79
N PHE A 150 0.47 7.95 -2.26
CA PHE A 150 -0.53 8.95 -1.90
C PHE A 150 -1.91 8.65 -2.50
N HIS A 151 -2.95 8.88 -1.70
CA HIS A 151 -4.34 8.60 -2.04
C HIS A 151 -5.11 9.91 -2.21
N ASP A 152 -6.06 9.94 -3.14
CA ASP A 152 -6.91 11.11 -3.36
C ASP A 152 -7.76 11.42 -2.13
N ALA A 153 -7.71 12.67 -1.68
CA ALA A 153 -8.47 13.13 -0.52
C ALA A 153 -9.94 13.45 -0.85
N SER A 154 -10.26 13.79 -2.11
CA SER A 154 -11.59 14.22 -2.54
C SER A 154 -11.91 13.72 -3.95
N ASN A 155 -13.03 13.00 -4.11
CA ASN A 155 -13.49 12.60 -5.44
C ASN A 155 -13.88 13.80 -6.30
N LEU A 156 -14.38 14.88 -5.68
CA LEU A 156 -14.75 16.11 -6.38
C LEU A 156 -13.53 16.78 -7.00
N ILE A 157 -12.45 16.91 -6.22
CA ILE A 157 -11.19 17.50 -6.71
C ILE A 157 -10.58 16.59 -7.78
N ALA A 158 -10.59 15.27 -7.56
CA ALA A 158 -10.07 14.31 -8.54
C ALA A 158 -10.82 14.38 -9.88
N TRP A 159 -12.14 14.60 -9.84
CA TRP A 159 -12.96 14.80 -11.04
C TRP A 159 -12.72 16.16 -11.70
N GLU A 160 -12.66 17.24 -10.90
CA GLU A 160 -12.47 18.61 -11.39
C GLU A 160 -11.08 18.82 -12.02
N THR A 161 -10.04 18.25 -11.39
CA THR A 161 -8.64 18.41 -11.78
C THR A 161 -8.10 17.22 -12.56
N SER A 162 -8.94 16.55 -13.36
CA SER A 162 -8.53 15.29 -14.00
C SER A 162 -7.51 15.47 -15.15
N PRO A 163 -6.42 14.67 -15.20
CA PRO A 163 -6.04 13.61 -14.25
C PRO A 163 -5.66 14.19 -12.89
N SER A 164 -6.22 13.63 -11.82
CA SER A 164 -6.03 14.13 -10.44
C SER A 164 -4.59 14.53 -10.15
N VAL A 165 -4.40 15.64 -9.43
CA VAL A 165 -3.09 16.10 -8.93
C VAL A 165 -2.31 14.98 -8.23
N TYR A 166 -3.01 14.07 -7.54
CA TYR A 166 -2.41 12.91 -6.88
C TYR A 166 -1.76 11.92 -7.86
N SER A 167 -2.18 11.87 -9.12
CA SER A 167 -1.53 11.09 -10.16
C SER A 167 -0.07 11.50 -10.34
N GLY A 168 0.18 12.82 -10.48
CA GLY A 168 1.53 13.36 -10.58
C GLY A 168 2.37 13.14 -9.31
N ILE A 169 1.74 13.24 -8.13
CA ILE A 169 2.40 12.95 -6.84
C ILE A 169 2.80 11.47 -6.75
N ARG A 170 1.91 10.55 -7.12
CA ARG A 170 2.20 9.10 -7.15
C ARG A 170 3.30 8.78 -8.16
N HIS A 171 3.31 9.42 -9.33
CA HIS A 171 4.38 9.26 -10.31
C HIS A 171 5.74 9.66 -9.73
N LYS A 172 5.84 10.84 -9.08
CA LYS A 172 7.07 11.29 -8.40
C LYS A 172 7.49 10.34 -7.29
N ALA A 173 6.55 9.91 -6.43
CA ALA A 173 6.82 9.00 -5.34
C ALA A 173 7.28 7.61 -5.82
N LEU A 174 6.68 7.08 -6.89
CA LEU A 174 7.12 5.82 -7.49
C LEU A 174 8.51 5.96 -8.11
N GLY A 175 8.78 7.06 -8.83
CA GLY A 175 10.12 7.37 -9.34
C GLY A 175 11.17 7.39 -8.24
N TYR A 176 10.87 8.04 -7.11
CA TYR A 176 11.72 8.04 -5.92
C TYR A 176 12.07 6.63 -5.44
N VAL A 177 11.09 5.72 -5.34
CA VAL A 177 11.35 4.32 -4.96
C VAL A 177 12.23 3.62 -5.99
N LEU A 178 11.94 3.77 -7.28
CA LEU A 178 12.70 3.15 -8.36
C LEU A 178 14.17 3.61 -8.36
N ASP A 179 14.43 4.89 -8.11
CA ASP A 179 15.78 5.44 -7.98
C ASP A 179 16.58 4.76 -6.85
N ARG A 180 15.94 4.46 -5.71
CA ARG A 180 16.60 3.72 -4.61
C ARG A 180 16.86 2.26 -4.99
N ILE A 181 15.96 1.64 -5.73
CA ILE A 181 16.15 0.25 -6.19
C ILE A 181 17.39 0.14 -7.09
N ILE A 182 17.58 1.10 -8.00
CA ILE A 182 18.69 1.12 -8.98
C ILE A 182 19.94 1.87 -8.50
N ASP A 183 19.99 2.22 -7.21
CA ASP A 183 21.10 2.95 -6.62
C ASP A 183 22.43 2.21 -6.83
N GLN A 184 23.40 2.89 -7.44
CA GLN A 184 24.71 2.34 -7.82
C GLN A 184 25.57 1.92 -6.62
N ARG A 185 25.20 2.31 -5.39
CA ARG A 185 25.87 1.86 -4.16
C ARG A 185 25.70 0.36 -3.93
N PHE A 186 24.74 -0.28 -4.59
CA PHE A 186 24.40 -1.70 -4.46
C PHE A 186 24.39 -2.41 -5.82
N GLU A 187 24.66 -3.71 -5.81
CA GLU A 187 24.49 -4.55 -7.00
C GLU A 187 23.03 -4.55 -7.46
N LYS A 188 22.81 -4.52 -8.77
CA LYS A 188 21.47 -4.64 -9.35
C LYS A 188 21.01 -6.11 -9.28
N VAL A 189 19.83 -6.32 -8.71
CA VAL A 189 19.19 -7.64 -8.57
C VAL A 189 17.76 -7.59 -9.12
N SER A 190 17.12 -8.74 -9.29
CA SER A 190 15.69 -8.80 -9.63
C SER A 190 14.87 -8.18 -8.50
N TYR A 191 13.75 -7.53 -8.80
CA TYR A 191 12.96 -6.89 -7.76
C TYR A 191 11.47 -7.04 -8.01
N PHE A 192 10.71 -7.05 -6.92
CA PHE A 192 9.26 -7.07 -6.91
C PHE A 192 8.78 -5.85 -6.13
N VAL A 193 7.97 -5.02 -6.77
CA VAL A 193 7.31 -3.87 -6.14
C VAL A 193 5.83 -4.19 -5.97
N PHE A 194 5.33 -4.06 -4.76
CA PHE A 194 3.95 -4.38 -4.39
C PHE A 194 3.49 -3.45 -3.27
N GLY A 195 2.20 -3.50 -2.97
CA GLY A 195 1.58 -2.73 -1.89
C GLY A 195 0.49 -1.83 -2.42
N ASP A 196 0.20 -0.75 -1.69
CA ASP A 196 -0.87 0.17 -2.05
C ASP A 196 -0.33 1.30 -2.93
N PHE A 197 -0.40 1.07 -4.24
CA PHE A 197 -0.09 2.07 -5.26
C PHE A 197 -1.06 3.25 -5.25
N ASN A 198 -2.26 3.10 -4.67
CA ASN A 198 -3.34 4.07 -4.74
C ASN A 198 -3.65 4.57 -6.16
N PHE A 199 -3.38 3.76 -7.18
CA PHE A 199 -3.77 4.08 -8.55
C PHE A 199 -5.29 4.13 -8.65
N ARG A 200 -5.77 5.14 -9.38
CA ARG A 200 -7.18 5.39 -9.64
C ARG A 200 -7.38 5.43 -11.14
N LEU A 201 -8.58 5.09 -11.57
CA LEU A 201 -9.03 5.45 -12.91
C LEU A 201 -9.11 6.98 -13.02
N ASP A 202 -9.05 7.50 -14.24
CA ASP A 202 -9.34 8.90 -14.51
C ASP A 202 -10.79 9.20 -14.10
N ALA A 203 -10.97 9.94 -13.00
CA ALA A 203 -12.27 10.15 -12.39
C ALA A 203 -13.24 10.87 -13.32
N LYS A 204 -12.76 11.84 -14.11
CA LYS A 204 -13.58 12.56 -15.07
C LYS A 204 -14.02 11.66 -16.21
N ALA A 205 -13.09 10.93 -16.82
CA ALA A 205 -13.40 10.02 -17.92
C ALA A 205 -14.38 8.91 -17.49
N VAL A 206 -14.20 8.35 -16.29
CA VAL A 206 -15.13 7.36 -15.73
C VAL A 206 -16.54 7.96 -15.57
N VAL A 207 -16.64 9.14 -14.97
CA VAL A 207 -17.94 9.80 -14.76
C VAL A 207 -18.61 10.14 -16.09
N GLU A 208 -17.88 10.70 -17.06
CA GLU A 208 -18.39 11.02 -18.38
C GLU A 208 -18.87 9.77 -19.14
N THR A 209 -18.16 8.65 -18.99
CA THR A 209 -18.56 7.37 -19.59
C THR A 209 -19.83 6.82 -18.95
N LEU A 210 -19.89 6.76 -17.62
CA LEU A 210 -21.03 6.21 -16.88
C LEU A 210 -22.29 7.09 -16.96
N CYS A 211 -22.10 8.40 -17.18
CA CYS A 211 -23.14 9.41 -17.16
C CYS A 211 -23.31 10.11 -18.53
N ALA A 212 -22.93 9.46 -19.64
CA ALA A 212 -22.93 10.07 -20.98
C ALA A 212 -24.28 10.63 -21.42
N LYS A 213 -25.39 10.07 -20.92
CA LYS A 213 -26.77 10.52 -21.20
C LYS A 213 -27.41 11.24 -20.00
N ALA A 214 -26.59 11.82 -19.12
CA ALA A 214 -27.05 12.48 -17.91
C ALA A 214 -26.83 13.99 -17.98
N THR A 215 -27.70 14.74 -17.29
CA THR A 215 -27.52 16.14 -16.98
C THR A 215 -26.91 16.28 -15.58
N MET A 216 -25.86 17.09 -15.45
CA MET A 216 -25.18 17.36 -14.19
C MET A 216 -25.82 18.53 -13.44
N GLN A 217 -26.01 18.37 -12.13
CA GLN A 217 -26.34 19.44 -11.19
C GLN A 217 -25.21 19.58 -10.15
N THR A 218 -24.73 20.80 -9.98
CA THR A 218 -23.76 21.15 -8.92
C THR A 218 -24.50 21.66 -7.69
N ILE A 219 -24.16 21.14 -6.52
CA ILE A 219 -24.61 21.65 -5.22
C ILE A 219 -23.42 22.30 -4.51
N ARG A 220 -23.62 23.52 -4.04
CA ARG A 220 -22.63 24.33 -3.35
C ARG A 220 -23.02 24.58 -1.91
N ALA A 221 -22.04 24.67 -1.02
CA ALA A 221 -22.25 25.08 0.37
C ALA A 221 -22.73 26.54 0.40
N ALA A 222 -23.71 26.84 1.26
CA ALA A 222 -24.36 28.16 1.31
C ALA A 222 -23.43 29.28 1.83
N ASP A 223 -22.46 28.92 2.66
CA ASP A 223 -21.53 29.81 3.37
C ASP A 223 -20.22 30.02 2.61
N THR A 224 -19.65 28.97 2.01
CA THR A 224 -18.34 29.04 1.32
C THR A 224 -18.46 29.06 -0.21
N ASN A 225 -19.64 28.77 -0.75
CA ASN A 225 -19.87 28.56 -2.19
C ASN A 225 -19.01 27.43 -2.81
N GLU A 226 -18.35 26.60 -1.99
CA GLU A 226 -17.58 25.45 -2.44
C GLU A 226 -18.50 24.36 -2.98
N VAL A 227 -18.04 23.64 -4.01
CA VAL A 227 -18.77 22.48 -4.53
C VAL A 227 -18.68 21.34 -3.50
N VAL A 228 -19.84 20.94 -2.98
CA VAL A 228 -19.92 19.85 -1.99
C VAL A 228 -20.46 18.56 -2.58
N LYS A 229 -21.17 18.65 -3.72
CA LYS A 229 -21.82 17.50 -4.35
C LYS A 229 -22.10 17.74 -5.83
N LEU A 230 -21.91 16.71 -6.64
CA LEU A 230 -22.40 16.65 -8.01
C LEU A 230 -23.46 15.55 -8.11
N ILE A 231 -24.56 15.84 -8.79
CA ILE A 231 -25.63 14.87 -9.06
C ILE A 231 -25.82 14.77 -10.57
N PHE A 232 -25.71 13.57 -11.12
CA PHE A 232 -26.00 13.27 -12.51
C PHE A 232 -27.35 12.58 -12.60
N ARG A 233 -28.26 13.09 -13.45
CA ARG A 233 -29.60 12.54 -13.67
C ARG A 233 -29.85 12.22 -15.13
N GLU A 234 -30.57 11.15 -15.43
CA GLU A 234 -30.96 10.80 -16.80
C GLU A 234 -31.64 11.98 -17.51
N SER A 235 -31.24 12.25 -18.75
CA SER A 235 -31.78 13.36 -19.55
C SER A 235 -33.16 13.07 -20.15
N ASP A 236 -33.44 11.80 -20.49
CA ASP A 236 -34.56 11.41 -21.37
C ASP A 236 -35.69 10.62 -20.66
N ASN A 237 -35.60 10.42 -19.34
CA ASN A 237 -36.50 9.56 -18.55
C ASN A 237 -37.00 10.31 -17.29
N ASP A 238 -37.47 9.61 -16.24
CA ASP A 238 -37.93 10.12 -14.92
C ASP A 238 -36.90 10.98 -14.14
N ARG A 239 -35.81 11.42 -14.77
CA ARG A 239 -34.68 12.16 -14.17
C ARG A 239 -34.13 11.44 -12.95
N LYS A 240 -34.08 10.11 -13.00
CA LYS A 240 -33.52 9.28 -11.95
C LYS A 240 -32.06 9.66 -11.73
N VAL A 241 -31.63 9.69 -10.46
CA VAL A 241 -30.24 9.93 -10.09
C VAL A 241 -29.40 8.73 -10.54
N MET A 242 -28.43 8.98 -11.42
CA MET A 242 -27.48 7.99 -11.90
C MET A 242 -26.23 7.94 -11.02
N LEU A 243 -25.66 9.11 -10.73
CA LEU A 243 -24.44 9.23 -9.93
C LEU A 243 -24.59 10.37 -8.93
N GLN A 244 -24.21 10.09 -7.69
CA GLN A 244 -23.93 11.08 -6.67
C GLN A 244 -22.44 11.05 -6.33
N LEU A 245 -21.77 12.18 -6.54
CA LEU A 245 -20.35 12.36 -6.24
C LEU A 245 -20.19 13.38 -5.12
N GLU A 246 -19.48 13.01 -4.07
CA GLU A 246 -19.08 13.91 -2.97
C GLU A 246 -17.63 13.63 -2.60
N LYS A 247 -17.06 14.42 -1.68
CA LYS A 247 -15.65 14.30 -1.25
C LYS A 247 -15.23 12.84 -0.95
N LYS A 248 -16.08 12.06 -0.26
CA LYS A 248 -15.81 10.66 0.11
C LYS A 248 -16.89 9.68 -0.38
N LEU A 249 -17.75 10.11 -1.30
CA LEU A 249 -18.83 9.29 -1.84
C LEU A 249 -18.71 9.22 -3.36
N PHE A 250 -18.81 8.00 -3.89
CA PHE A 250 -19.04 7.72 -5.30
C PHE A 250 -20.16 6.71 -5.34
N ASP A 251 -21.39 7.18 -5.59
CA ASP A 251 -22.59 6.36 -5.52
C ASP A 251 -23.25 6.31 -6.90
N TYR A 252 -22.90 5.27 -7.65
CA TYR A 252 -23.44 5.00 -8.98
C TYR A 252 -24.53 3.93 -8.88
N PHE A 253 -25.69 4.17 -9.47
CA PHE A 253 -26.86 3.30 -9.28
C PHE A 253 -26.66 1.85 -9.78
N ASN A 254 -25.86 1.65 -10.84
CA ASN A 254 -25.61 0.34 -11.42
C ASN A 254 -24.20 -0.15 -11.08
N GLN A 255 -24.07 -0.83 -9.94
CA GLN A 255 -22.78 -1.35 -9.47
C GLN A 255 -22.27 -2.56 -10.25
N ASP A 256 -23.14 -3.25 -11.01
CA ASP A 256 -22.77 -4.48 -11.72
C ASP A 256 -21.78 -4.21 -12.86
N VAL A 257 -21.80 -2.99 -13.43
CA VAL A 257 -20.84 -2.56 -14.46
C VAL A 257 -19.37 -2.65 -14.02
N PHE A 258 -19.10 -2.59 -12.70
CA PHE A 258 -17.75 -2.70 -12.15
C PHE A 258 -17.32 -4.14 -11.87
N ARG A 259 -18.25 -5.09 -11.98
CA ARG A 259 -18.04 -6.52 -11.75
C ARG A 259 -17.97 -7.30 -13.06
N ASP A 260 -18.52 -6.75 -14.13
CA ASP A 260 -18.40 -7.32 -15.48
C ASP A 260 -16.95 -7.29 -15.96
N ASN A 261 -16.52 -8.35 -16.65
CA ASN A 261 -15.15 -8.51 -17.17
C ASN A 261 -14.06 -8.33 -16.09
N ASN A 262 -14.30 -8.80 -14.86
CA ASN A 262 -13.41 -8.70 -13.70
C ASN A 262 -12.08 -9.48 -13.79
N GLY A 263 -11.66 -9.91 -14.98
CA GLY A 263 -10.39 -10.60 -15.18
C GLY A 263 -10.35 -12.04 -14.64
N THR A 264 -11.48 -12.63 -14.21
CA THR A 264 -11.55 -14.08 -14.07
C THR A 264 -11.45 -14.69 -15.47
N ALA A 265 -10.39 -15.45 -15.72
CA ALA A 265 -10.24 -16.23 -16.95
C ALA A 265 -11.48 -17.12 -17.17
N VAL A 266 -12.02 -17.11 -18.39
CA VAL A 266 -13.02 -18.07 -18.87
C VAL A 266 -12.35 -19.42 -19.10
#